data_AF-A0A9P1WXT2-F1
#
_entry.id   AF-A0A9P1WXT2-F1
#
_cell.length_a   1.000
_cell.length_b   1.000
_cell.length_c   1.000
_cell.angle_alpha   90.00
_cell.angle_beta   90.00
_cell.angle_gamma   90.00
#
_symmetry.space_group_name_H-M   'P 1'
#
loop_
_entity.id
_entity.type
_entity.pdbx_description
1 polymer ?
#
loop_
_entity_poly.entity_id
_entity_poly.type
_entity_poly.pdbx_seq_one_letter_code
_entity_poly.pdbx_strand_id
1 'polypeptide(L)'
;MEPINHFFEWAKNNNWQVDLSAVEKNLPEQIFKRYGKLPDAYKAFYRQLNLCSNAGDTCWFLSEEDFLENEDDAFSWNSFEQMSLEAAEGDKNLENKVRLFWNAHLPIMMSVGGCYEYYAITLNDGSVVHGSEPEFEESSIVADSFVDFLLKIVAGEMVIS
;
A
#
# COMPACT_ATOMS: atom_id res chain seq x y z
N MET A 1 -18.92 -1.83 -1.45
CA MET A 1 -18.96 -0.96 -0.27
C MET A 1 -19.00 -1.77 1.01
N GLU A 2 -19.88 -2.78 1.16
CA GLU A 2 -19.96 -3.65 2.35
C GLU A 2 -18.60 -4.10 2.92
N PRO A 3 -17.66 -4.71 2.15
CA PRO A 3 -16.37 -5.13 2.72
C PRO A 3 -15.48 -3.99 3.22
N ILE A 4 -15.55 -2.83 2.58
CA ILE A 4 -14.78 -1.63 2.96
C ILE A 4 -15.30 -1.08 4.28
N ASN A 5 -16.63 -1.01 4.43
CA ASN A 5 -17.25 -0.54 5.67
C ASN A 5 -16.93 -1.47 6.85
N HIS A 6 -17.02 -2.79 6.65
CA HIS A 6 -16.63 -3.78 7.66
C HIS A 6 -15.18 -3.63 8.08
N PHE A 7 -14.27 -3.37 7.13
CA PHE A 7 -12.88 -3.10 7.47
C PHE A 7 -12.71 -1.83 8.32
N PHE A 8 -13.36 -0.71 7.96
CA PHE A 8 -13.25 0.51 8.76
C PHE A 8 -13.84 0.36 10.17
N GLU A 9 -14.93 -0.40 10.33
CA GLU A 9 -15.47 -0.75 11.65
C GLU A 9 -14.49 -1.63 12.44
N TRP A 10 -13.91 -2.64 11.79
CA TRP A 10 -12.87 -3.48 12.40
C TRP A 10 -11.67 -2.63 12.84
N ALA A 11 -11.18 -1.74 12.00
CA ALA A 11 -10.02 -0.89 12.29
C ALA A 11 -10.26 -0.05 13.55
N LYS A 12 -11.42 0.64 13.60
CA LYS A 12 -11.83 1.43 14.78
C LYS A 12 -11.93 0.57 16.05
N ASN A 13 -12.46 -0.65 15.93
CA ASN A 13 -12.60 -1.58 17.06
C ASN A 13 -11.25 -2.18 17.52
N ASN A 14 -10.22 -2.17 16.66
CA ASN A 14 -8.88 -2.68 16.93
C ASN A 14 -7.86 -1.57 17.19
N ASN A 15 -8.32 -0.40 17.64
CA ASN A 15 -7.48 0.74 18.03
C ASN A 15 -6.65 1.32 16.88
N TRP A 16 -7.10 1.16 15.63
CA TRP A 16 -6.57 1.92 14.51
C TRP A 16 -7.18 3.31 14.49
N GLN A 17 -6.37 4.29 14.12
CA GLN A 17 -6.79 5.64 13.80
C GLN A 17 -7.41 5.60 12.41
N VAL A 18 -8.65 6.05 12.27
CA VAL A 18 -9.35 6.10 10.98
C VAL A 18 -10.00 7.45 10.82
N ASP A 19 -9.51 8.23 9.87
CA ASP A 19 -10.15 9.46 9.40
C ASP A 19 -10.64 9.26 7.96
N LEU A 20 -11.93 9.52 7.76
CA LEU A 20 -12.58 9.37 6.46
C LEU A 20 -12.90 10.74 5.88
N SER A 21 -12.62 10.90 4.60
CA SER A 21 -12.85 12.16 3.91
C SER A 21 -14.33 12.45 3.70
N ALA A 22 -14.73 13.70 3.94
CA ALA A 22 -16.07 14.20 3.60
C ALA A 22 -16.23 14.46 2.09
N VAL A 23 -15.13 14.48 1.34
CA VAL A 23 -15.07 14.72 -0.11
C VAL A 23 -14.33 13.57 -0.77
N GLU A 24 -14.86 13.04 -1.88
CA GLU A 24 -14.16 11.97 -2.60
C GLU A 24 -12.80 12.45 -3.13
N LYS A 25 -11.75 11.70 -2.76
CA LYS A 25 -10.39 11.93 -3.27
C LYS A 25 -10.13 11.21 -4.57
N ASN A 26 -9.25 11.74 -5.41
CA ASN A 26 -8.78 11.03 -6.60
C ASN A 26 -7.30 10.71 -6.45
N LEU A 27 -6.89 9.55 -6.96
CA LEU A 27 -5.46 9.25 -7.02
C LEU A 27 -4.78 10.30 -7.91
N PRO A 28 -3.56 10.75 -7.55
CA PRO A 28 -2.82 11.69 -8.36
C PRO A 28 -2.59 11.17 -9.79
N GLU A 29 -2.51 12.08 -10.77
CA GLU A 29 -2.35 11.72 -12.19
C GLU A 29 -1.10 10.85 -12.43
N GLN A 30 -0.03 11.08 -11.67
CA GLN A 30 1.21 10.31 -11.76
C GLN A 30 1.01 8.81 -11.48
N ILE A 31 0.10 8.47 -10.55
CA ILE A 31 -0.21 7.08 -10.22
C ILE A 31 -0.97 6.44 -11.38
N PHE A 32 -1.94 7.13 -11.98
CA PHE A 32 -2.62 6.63 -13.17
C PHE A 32 -1.69 6.50 -14.38
N LYS A 33 -0.72 7.41 -14.54
CA LYS A 33 0.27 7.36 -15.62
C LYS A 33 1.20 6.15 -15.48
N ARG A 34 1.60 5.80 -14.26
CA ARG A 34 2.48 4.66 -14.00
C ARG A 34 1.72 3.33 -14.05
N TYR A 35 0.56 3.26 -13.39
CA TYR A 35 -0.11 1.98 -13.12
C TYR A 35 -1.36 1.73 -13.99
N GLY A 36 -1.86 2.73 -14.70
CA GLY A 36 -3.01 2.58 -15.59
C GLY A 36 -4.31 2.27 -14.85
N LYS A 37 -4.92 1.11 -15.15
CA LYS A 37 -6.23 0.73 -14.59
C LYS A 37 -6.05 0.02 -13.25
N LEU A 38 -6.65 0.58 -12.21
CA LEU A 38 -6.64 0.03 -10.86
C LEU A 38 -7.99 -0.60 -10.49
N PRO A 39 -8.01 -1.59 -9.56
CA PRO A 39 -9.23 -2.23 -9.09
C PRO A 39 -10.25 -1.21 -8.55
N ASP A 40 -11.53 -1.39 -8.91
CA ASP A 40 -12.60 -0.48 -8.49
C ASP A 40 -12.77 -0.45 -6.97
N ALA A 41 -12.59 -1.59 -6.30
CA ALA A 41 -12.66 -1.67 -4.85
C ALA A 41 -11.56 -0.84 -4.16
N TYR A 42 -10.33 -0.88 -4.67
CA TYR A 42 -9.24 -0.08 -4.13
C TYR A 42 -9.49 1.42 -4.34
N LYS A 43 -9.92 1.82 -5.54
CA LYS A 43 -10.28 3.22 -5.81
C LYS A 43 -11.41 3.71 -4.89
N ALA A 44 -12.42 2.87 -4.64
CA ALA A 44 -13.51 3.19 -3.73
C ALA A 44 -13.05 3.31 -2.27
N PHE A 45 -12.10 2.49 -1.83
CA PHE A 45 -11.48 2.61 -0.51
C PHE A 45 -10.67 3.89 -0.39
N TYR A 46 -9.74 4.12 -1.31
CA TYR A 46 -8.87 5.30 -1.34
C TYR A 46 -9.65 6.61 -1.33
N ARG A 47 -10.74 6.70 -2.12
CA ARG A 47 -11.62 7.89 -2.21
C ARG A 47 -12.14 8.39 -0.87
N GLN A 48 -12.30 7.48 0.08
CA GLN A 48 -12.88 7.76 1.38
C GLN A 48 -11.80 8.03 2.43
N LEU A 49 -10.52 7.87 2.11
CA LEU A 49 -9.46 7.79 3.11
C LEU A 49 -8.71 9.12 3.27
N ASN A 50 -8.75 9.68 4.48
CA ASN A 50 -7.77 10.68 4.91
C ASN A 50 -6.59 9.99 5.61
N LEU A 51 -6.89 9.13 6.59
CA LEU A 51 -5.89 8.43 7.39
C LEU A 51 -6.42 7.06 7.80
N CYS A 52 -5.59 6.03 7.71
CA CYS A 52 -5.82 4.76 8.39
C CYS A 52 -4.48 4.19 8.84
N SER A 53 -4.15 4.40 10.12
CA SER A 53 -2.89 3.95 10.72
C SER A 53 -3.13 3.21 12.03
N ASN A 54 -2.17 2.37 12.43
CA ASN A 54 -2.18 1.73 13.74
C ASN A 54 -1.98 2.80 14.85
N ALA A 55 -2.17 2.40 16.12
CA ALA A 55 -2.01 3.33 17.24
C ALA A 55 -0.59 3.90 17.40
N GLY A 56 0.42 3.19 16.90
CA GLY A 56 1.83 3.60 16.96
C GLY A 56 2.25 4.55 15.84
N ASP A 57 1.38 4.77 14.84
CA ASP A 57 1.69 5.45 13.59
C ASP A 57 2.89 4.84 12.85
N THR A 58 2.99 3.51 12.92
CA THR A 58 4.06 2.73 12.30
C THR A 58 3.58 1.80 11.20
N CYS A 59 2.26 1.68 10.99
CA CYS A 59 1.67 0.88 9.92
C CYS A 59 0.43 1.61 9.42
N TRP A 60 0.37 1.93 8.13
CA TRP A 60 -0.69 2.74 7.56
C TRP A 60 -0.99 2.42 6.10
N PHE A 61 -2.25 2.61 5.72
CA PHE A 61 -2.66 2.63 4.32
C PHE A 61 -2.23 3.94 3.69
N LEU A 62 -1.67 3.86 2.48
CA LEU A 62 -1.23 5.04 1.74
C LEU A 62 -2.43 5.91 1.35
N SER A 63 -2.33 7.18 1.75
CA SER A 63 -3.29 8.24 1.53
C SER A 63 -2.86 9.14 0.37
N GLU A 64 -3.63 10.20 0.12
CA GLU A 64 -3.29 11.19 -0.91
C GLU A 64 -1.98 11.92 -0.62
N GLU A 65 -1.68 12.19 0.64
CA GLU A 65 -0.46 12.89 1.05
C GLU A 65 0.76 12.04 0.68
N ASP A 66 0.72 10.73 0.97
CA ASP A 66 1.78 9.78 0.62
C ASP A 66 2.02 9.67 -0.89
N PHE A 67 1.00 9.89 -1.73
CA PHE A 67 1.10 9.83 -3.19
C PHE A 67 1.50 11.15 -3.86
N LEU A 68 1.41 12.28 -3.14
CA LEU A 68 1.74 13.61 -3.67
C LEU A 68 3.23 13.97 -3.53
N GLU A 69 4.05 13.11 -2.91
CA GLU A 69 5.49 13.30 -2.70
C GLU A 69 5.78 14.66 -2.03
N ASN A 70 5.55 14.74 -0.72
CA ASN A 70 5.92 15.91 0.07
C ASN A 70 7.35 15.74 0.63
N GLU A 71 8.17 16.78 0.52
CA GLU A 71 9.54 16.77 1.06
C GLU A 71 9.61 16.61 2.59
N ASP A 72 8.50 16.86 3.30
CA ASP A 72 8.39 16.77 4.76
C ASP A 72 8.04 15.35 5.25
N ASP A 73 7.58 14.46 4.37
CA ASP A 73 7.17 13.09 4.74
C ASP A 73 8.36 12.14 4.71
N ALA A 74 8.59 11.43 5.82
CA ALA A 74 9.69 10.47 5.92
C ALA A 74 9.56 9.28 4.96
N PHE A 75 8.32 8.92 4.59
CA PHE A 75 8.02 7.85 3.66
C PHE A 75 6.96 8.31 2.65
N SER A 76 7.32 8.31 1.37
CA SER A 76 6.41 8.48 0.24
C SER A 76 6.05 7.12 -0.35
N TRP A 77 5.02 7.07 -1.20
CA TRP A 77 4.54 5.82 -1.81
C TRP A 77 5.61 4.97 -2.51
N ASN A 78 6.69 5.57 -2.99
CA ASN A 78 7.79 4.90 -3.69
C ASN A 78 9.05 4.70 -2.85
N SER A 79 9.03 4.95 -1.53
CA SER A 79 10.22 4.92 -0.67
C SER A 79 10.99 3.60 -0.75
N PHE A 80 10.30 2.46 -0.74
CA PHE A 80 10.98 1.16 -0.81
C PHE A 80 11.56 0.88 -2.20
N GLU A 81 10.97 1.40 -3.28
CA GLU A 81 11.63 1.39 -4.59
C GLU A 81 12.91 2.23 -4.57
N GLN A 82 12.89 3.43 -3.98
CA GLN A 82 14.07 4.28 -3.91
C GLN A 82 15.18 3.61 -3.09
N MET A 83 14.85 3.00 -1.96
CA MET A 83 15.81 2.23 -1.14
C MET A 83 16.45 1.09 -1.94
N SER A 84 15.66 0.29 -2.67
CA SER A 84 16.18 -0.77 -3.54
C SER A 84 17.07 -0.23 -4.67
N LEU A 85 16.72 0.93 -5.26
CA LEU A 85 17.52 1.58 -6.30
C LEU A 85 18.85 2.12 -5.76
N GLU A 86 18.86 2.68 -4.55
CA GLU A 86 20.07 3.12 -3.86
C GLU A 86 20.98 1.92 -3.55
N ALA A 87 20.41 0.84 -3.02
CA ALA A 87 21.13 -0.40 -2.71
C ALA A 87 21.71 -1.10 -3.95
N ALA A 88 21.15 -0.85 -5.14
CA ALA A 88 21.70 -1.35 -6.41
C ALA A 88 23.04 -0.70 -6.79
N GLU A 89 23.44 0.41 -6.16
CA GLU A 89 24.73 1.10 -6.34
C GLU A 89 25.13 1.34 -7.81
N GLY A 90 24.15 1.58 -8.69
CA GLY A 90 24.38 1.82 -10.12
C GLY A 90 24.40 0.57 -11.01
N ASP A 91 24.22 -0.65 -10.45
CA ASP A 91 24.08 -1.87 -11.23
C ASP A 91 22.79 -1.83 -12.07
N LYS A 92 22.95 -1.72 -13.37
CA LYS A 92 21.84 -1.58 -14.32
C LYS A 92 20.94 -2.80 -14.40
N ASN A 93 21.43 -4.00 -14.09
CA ASN A 93 20.58 -5.18 -14.07
C ASN A 93 19.71 -5.20 -12.82
N LEU A 94 20.27 -4.81 -11.67
CA LEU A 94 19.51 -4.71 -10.42
C LEU A 94 18.48 -3.56 -10.49
N GLU A 95 18.90 -2.36 -10.90
CA GLU A 95 17.99 -1.22 -11.09
C GLU A 95 16.82 -1.58 -12.02
N ASN A 96 17.07 -2.30 -13.12
CA ASN A 96 16.02 -2.71 -14.04
C ASN A 96 15.06 -3.72 -13.40
N LYS A 97 15.55 -4.68 -12.60
CA LYS A 97 14.69 -5.63 -11.87
C LYS A 97 13.77 -4.90 -10.88
N VAL A 98 14.34 -3.99 -10.10
CA VAL A 98 13.61 -3.15 -9.14
C VAL A 98 12.50 -2.38 -9.86
N ARG A 99 12.84 -1.63 -10.93
CA ARG A 99 11.84 -0.87 -11.69
C ARG A 99 10.77 -1.75 -12.32
N LEU A 100 11.14 -2.91 -12.86
CA LEU A 100 10.17 -3.85 -13.44
C LEU A 100 9.19 -4.35 -12.40
N PHE A 101 9.67 -4.68 -11.20
CA PHE A 101 8.83 -5.07 -10.09
C PHE A 101 7.87 -3.95 -9.70
N TRP A 102 8.37 -2.77 -9.34
CA TRP A 102 7.52 -1.66 -8.86
C TRP A 102 6.65 -1.02 -9.95
N ASN A 103 6.94 -1.23 -11.24
CA ASN A 103 6.00 -0.86 -12.31
C ASN A 103 4.79 -1.80 -12.41
N ALA A 104 4.87 -2.98 -11.83
CA ALA A 104 3.79 -3.97 -11.81
C ALA A 104 3.08 -4.09 -10.45
N HIS A 105 3.57 -3.39 -9.41
CA HIS A 105 3.07 -3.48 -8.04
C HIS A 105 2.83 -2.09 -7.47
N LEU A 106 1.57 -1.72 -7.26
CA LEU A 106 1.20 -0.46 -6.62
C LEU A 106 1.21 -0.65 -5.10
N PRO A 107 2.10 0.02 -4.35
CA PRO A 107 2.04 0.03 -2.88
C PRO A 107 0.71 0.61 -2.41
N ILE A 108 0.11 -0.01 -1.40
CA ILE A 108 -1.15 0.42 -0.79
C ILE A 108 -1.09 0.55 0.73
N MET A 109 -0.09 -0.07 1.36
CA MET A 109 0.14 -0.03 2.80
C MET A 109 1.63 -0.19 3.08
N MET A 110 2.13 0.49 4.11
CA MET A 110 3.51 0.37 4.60
C MET A 110 3.52 0.09 6.10
N SER A 111 4.53 -0.63 6.58
CA SER A 111 4.85 -0.74 8.00
C SER A 111 6.34 -0.56 8.24
N VAL A 112 6.65 0.19 9.29
CA VAL A 112 8.00 0.57 9.75
C VAL A 112 8.17 0.35 11.26
N GLY A 113 7.20 -0.32 11.90
CA GLY A 113 7.21 -0.59 13.34
C GLY A 113 8.16 -1.71 13.78
N GLY A 114 8.68 -2.45 12.80
CA GLY A 114 9.68 -3.50 12.97
C GLY A 114 10.64 -3.46 11.80
N CYS A 115 10.65 -4.53 11.00
CA CYS A 115 11.26 -4.49 9.68
C CYS A 115 10.41 -3.64 8.72
N TYR A 116 11.04 -3.06 7.71
CA TYR A 116 10.30 -2.37 6.66
C TYR A 116 9.55 -3.37 5.80
N GLU A 117 8.24 -3.19 5.68
CA GLU A 117 7.37 -4.06 4.89
C GLU A 117 6.25 -3.28 4.22
N TYR A 118 5.69 -3.87 3.18
CA TYR A 118 4.61 -3.28 2.41
C TYR A 118 3.60 -4.31 1.97
N TYR A 119 2.44 -3.80 1.59
CA TYR A 119 1.46 -4.52 0.80
C TYR A 119 1.21 -3.77 -0.50
N ALA A 120 1.16 -4.49 -1.61
CA ALA A 120 0.97 -3.91 -2.93
C ALA A 120 -0.07 -4.68 -3.75
N ILE A 121 -0.83 -3.96 -4.57
CA ILE A 121 -1.72 -4.56 -5.57
C ILE A 121 -0.90 -4.86 -6.82
N THR A 122 -0.95 -6.11 -7.30
CA THR A 122 -0.37 -6.46 -8.59
C THR A 122 -1.26 -5.96 -9.73
N LEU A 123 -0.66 -5.41 -10.79
CA LEU A 123 -1.42 -4.97 -11.98
C LEU A 123 -1.82 -6.12 -12.90
N ASN A 124 -1.20 -7.29 -12.74
CA ASN A 124 -1.43 -8.43 -13.60
C ASN A 124 -2.82 -9.04 -13.38
N ASP A 125 -3.16 -9.31 -12.12
CA ASP A 125 -4.41 -9.97 -11.74
C ASP A 125 -5.17 -9.28 -10.60
N GLY A 126 -4.59 -8.23 -9.99
CA GLY A 126 -5.22 -7.48 -8.90
C GLY A 126 -5.07 -8.12 -7.53
N SER A 127 -4.30 -9.20 -7.40
CA SER A 127 -3.92 -9.80 -6.12
C SER A 127 -3.14 -8.83 -5.25
N VAL A 128 -3.08 -9.11 -3.94
CA VAL A 128 -2.26 -8.37 -3.00
C VAL A 128 -1.05 -9.21 -2.62
N VAL A 129 0.13 -8.62 -2.76
CA VAL A 129 1.39 -9.20 -2.30
C VAL A 129 1.87 -8.50 -1.04
N HIS A 130 2.64 -9.23 -0.24
CA HIS A 130 3.40 -8.72 0.90
C HIS A 130 4.89 -8.93 0.63
N GLY A 131 5.69 -7.92 0.90
CA GLY A 131 7.15 -7.98 0.83
C GLY A 131 7.77 -7.18 1.96
N SER A 132 9.03 -7.50 2.29
CA SER A 132 9.78 -6.86 3.37
C SER A 132 11.24 -6.72 3.00
N GLU A 133 11.97 -5.90 3.75
CA GLU A 133 13.43 -5.88 3.72
C GLU A 133 14.03 -7.27 4.06
N PRO A 134 15.26 -7.56 3.61
CA PRO A 134 16.15 -6.71 2.80
C PRO A 134 15.78 -6.66 1.31
N GLU A 135 15.10 -7.67 0.80
CA GLU A 135 14.78 -7.84 -0.62
C GLU A 135 13.28 -7.62 -0.86
N PHE A 136 12.88 -6.34 -0.94
CA PHE A 136 11.48 -5.96 -1.11
C PHE A 136 10.81 -6.63 -2.31
N GLU A 137 11.54 -6.87 -3.39
CA GLU A 137 11.03 -7.48 -4.62
C GLU A 137 10.80 -9.01 -4.50
N GLU A 138 11.25 -9.66 -3.41
CA GLU A 138 10.95 -11.05 -3.08
C GLU A 138 9.62 -11.16 -2.29
N SER A 139 8.51 -10.82 -2.96
CA SER A 139 7.17 -10.78 -2.34
C SER A 139 6.37 -12.07 -2.49
N SER A 140 5.36 -12.25 -1.65
CA SER A 140 4.43 -13.39 -1.67
C SER A 140 2.98 -12.94 -1.78
N ILE A 141 2.15 -13.68 -2.53
CA ILE A 141 0.72 -13.39 -2.66
C ILE A 141 0.04 -13.74 -1.33
N VAL A 142 -0.66 -12.77 -0.75
CA VAL A 142 -1.39 -12.91 0.54
C VAL A 142 -2.90 -12.85 0.38
N ALA A 143 -3.39 -12.27 -0.72
CA ALA A 143 -4.82 -12.22 -1.04
C ALA A 143 -5.08 -12.19 -2.55
N ASP A 144 -6.21 -12.75 -2.97
CA ASP A 144 -6.57 -12.86 -4.39
C ASP A 144 -7.07 -11.54 -4.99
N SER A 145 -7.44 -10.59 -4.13
CA SER A 145 -7.87 -9.24 -4.51
C SER A 145 -7.77 -8.28 -3.34
N PHE A 146 -7.88 -6.97 -3.61
CA PHE A 146 -7.99 -5.98 -2.53
C PHE A 146 -9.18 -6.22 -1.59
N VAL A 147 -10.32 -6.72 -2.10
CA VAL A 147 -11.47 -7.03 -1.24
C VAL A 147 -11.18 -8.24 -0.35
N ASP A 148 -10.58 -9.29 -0.92
CA ASP A 148 -10.16 -10.47 -0.18
C ASP A 148 -9.15 -10.10 0.93
N PHE A 149 -8.20 -9.22 0.62
CA PHE A 149 -7.24 -8.68 1.59
C PHE A 149 -7.93 -8.06 2.81
N LEU A 150 -8.88 -7.14 2.59
CA LEU A 150 -9.64 -6.52 3.68
C LEU A 150 -10.42 -7.56 4.50
N LEU A 151 -11.06 -8.53 3.84
CA LEU A 151 -11.84 -9.56 4.52
C LEU A 151 -10.96 -10.51 5.35
N LYS A 152 -9.77 -10.88 4.86
CA LYS A 152 -8.81 -11.70 5.62
C LYS A 152 -8.34 -11.00 6.89
N ILE A 153 -8.11 -9.69 6.82
CA ILE A 153 -7.78 -8.88 8.00
C ILE A 153 -8.93 -8.89 9.01
N VAL A 154 -10.15 -8.61 8.54
CA VAL A 154 -11.36 -8.60 9.39
C VAL A 154 -11.61 -9.97 10.05
N ALA A 155 -11.35 -11.06 9.31
CA ALA A 155 -11.49 -12.44 9.79
C ALA A 155 -10.37 -12.88 10.74
N GLY A 156 -9.28 -12.11 10.87
CA GLY A 156 -8.09 -12.49 11.65
C GLY A 156 -7.24 -13.58 10.99
N GLU A 157 -7.44 -13.84 9.70
CA GLU A 157 -6.61 -14.75 8.89
C GLU A 157 -5.28 -14.10 8.50
N MET A 158 -5.21 -12.77 8.60
CA MET A 158 -4.02 -11.97 8.36
C MET A 158 -3.90 -10.92 9.46
N VAL A 159 -2.68 -10.75 9.97
CA VAL A 159 -2.35 -9.69 10.93
C VAL A 159 -1.59 -8.61 10.20
N ILE A 160 -2.03 -7.38 10.37
CA ILE A 160 -1.32 -6.17 9.98
C ILE A 160 -0.88 -5.46 11.26
N SER A 161 0.39 -5.08 11.35
CA SER A 161 0.97 -4.47 12.56
C SER A 161 1.90 -3.32 12.24
#